data_AF-A0A3S1AIV6-F1
#
_entry.id   AF-A0A3S1AIV6-F1
#
_cell.length_a   1.000
_cell.length_b   1.000
_cell.length_c   1.000
_cell.angle_alpha   90.00
_cell.angle_beta   90.00
_cell.angle_gamma   90.00
#
_symmetry.space_group_name_H-M   'P 1'
#
loop_
_entity.id
_entity.type
_entity.pdbx_description
1 polymer ?
#
loop_
_entity_poly.entity_id
_entity_poly.type
_entity_poly.pdbx_seq_one_letter_code
_entity_poly.pdbx_strand_id
1 'polypeptide(L)'
;MNLEEFKQALTNAQISLTSLPTPLKALYHDKIGNWDAAHEILEHAIDKNSAWVHAYLHRKEGDINNARYWYRRSGKPEFQGELDEECEHITTQLLLNIKRVI
;
A
#
# COMPACT_ATOMS: atom_id res chain seq x y z
N MET A 1 4.81 1.39 15.56
CA MET A 1 3.90 0.79 14.58
C MET A 1 4.56 -0.35 13.80
N ASN A 2 4.30 -1.58 14.20
CA ASN A 2 4.45 -2.79 13.39
C ASN A 2 3.12 -3.12 12.68
N LEU A 3 3.06 -4.21 11.91
CA LEU A 3 1.86 -4.60 11.15
C LEU A 3 0.63 -4.80 12.06
N GLU A 4 0.79 -5.47 13.20
CA GLU A 4 -0.31 -5.74 14.14
C GLU A 4 -0.81 -4.46 14.80
N GLU A 5 0.09 -3.57 15.21
CA GLU A 5 -0.25 -2.24 15.73
C GLU A 5 -0.99 -1.39 14.68
N PHE A 6 -0.59 -1.50 13.41
CA PHE A 6 -1.27 -0.83 12.30
C PHE A 6 -2.68 -1.39 12.13
N LYS A 7 -2.83 -2.71 11.98
CA LYS A 7 -4.14 -3.40 11.85
C LYS A 7 -5.08 -3.06 13.01
N GLN A 8 -4.59 -3.12 14.25
CA GLN A 8 -5.40 -2.82 15.43
C GLN A 8 -5.83 -1.35 15.48
N ALA A 9 -4.95 -0.44 15.06
CA ALA A 9 -5.30 0.97 14.99
C ALA A 9 -6.28 1.30 13.85
N LEU A 10 -6.34 0.48 12.78
CA LEU A 10 -7.42 0.56 11.79
C LEU A 10 -8.77 0.20 12.41
N THR A 11 -8.83 -0.91 13.14
CA THR A 11 -10.06 -1.40 13.80
C THR A 11 -10.58 -0.42 14.85
N ASN A 12 -9.68 0.25 15.58
CA ASN A 12 -10.03 1.16 16.66
C ASN A 12 -10.21 2.63 16.18
N ALA A 13 -10.13 2.90 14.88
CA ALA A 13 -10.15 4.25 14.29
C ALA A 13 -9.16 5.24 14.95
N GLN A 14 -8.05 4.72 15.47
CA GLN A 14 -7.14 5.47 16.34
C GLN A 14 -5.97 6.09 15.57
N ILE A 15 -5.80 5.73 14.29
CA ILE A 15 -4.81 6.34 13.40
C ILE A 15 -5.37 7.63 12.79
N SER A 16 -4.62 8.71 12.93
CA SER A 16 -4.84 9.90 12.12
C SER A 16 -4.26 9.68 10.73
N LEU A 17 -5.12 9.51 9.72
CA LEU A 17 -4.69 9.36 8.33
C LEU A 17 -3.84 10.53 7.84
N THR A 18 -3.91 11.70 8.49
CA THR A 18 -3.09 12.86 8.12
C THR A 18 -1.60 12.65 8.35
N SER A 19 -1.19 11.85 9.35
CA SER A 19 0.22 11.62 9.69
C SER A 19 0.86 10.45 8.94
N LEU A 20 0.06 9.61 8.27
CA LEU A 20 0.58 8.52 7.46
C LEU A 20 1.14 9.03 6.12
N PRO A 21 2.20 8.41 5.59
CA PRO A 21 2.57 8.57 4.19
C PRO A 21 1.46 8.09 3.25
N THR A 22 1.34 8.74 2.09
CA THR A 22 0.39 8.43 1.01
C THR A 22 0.19 6.93 0.74
N PRO A 23 1.24 6.10 0.54
CA PRO A 23 1.04 4.68 0.24
C PRO A 23 0.38 3.88 1.38
N LEU A 24 0.60 4.25 2.64
CA LEU A 24 -0.08 3.59 3.76
C LEU A 24 -1.55 4.03 3.90
N LYS A 25 -1.88 5.26 3.50
CA LYS A 25 -3.28 5.70 3.41
C LYS A 25 -4.03 4.91 2.35
N ALA A 26 -3.43 4.70 1.19
CA ALA A 26 -4.03 3.89 0.12
C ALA A 26 -4.29 2.45 0.58
N LEU A 27 -3.30 1.80 1.21
CA LEU A 27 -3.49 0.45 1.76
C LEU A 27 -4.57 0.38 2.86
N TYR A 28 -4.72 1.44 3.66
CA TYR A 28 -5.84 1.54 4.60
C TYR A 28 -7.19 1.53 3.89
N HIS A 29 -7.38 2.39 2.89
CA HIS A 29 -8.63 2.48 2.14
C HIS A 29 -8.96 1.15 1.45
N ASP A 30 -7.97 0.48 0.86
CA ASP A 30 -8.15 -0.84 0.26
C ASP A 30 -8.59 -1.89 1.29
N LYS A 31 -8.00 -1.89 2.49
CA LYS A 31 -8.33 -2.85 3.55
C LYS A 31 -9.73 -2.68 4.15
N ILE A 32 -10.29 -1.48 4.13
CA ILE A 32 -11.69 -1.24 4.51
C ILE A 32 -12.67 -1.40 3.34
N GLY A 33 -12.21 -1.90 2.19
CA GLY A 33 -13.04 -2.18 1.01
C GLY A 33 -13.28 -0.98 0.10
N ASN A 34 -12.57 0.13 0.29
CA ASN A 34 -12.68 1.33 -0.54
C ASN A 34 -11.50 1.41 -1.52
N TRP A 35 -11.53 0.55 -2.53
CA TRP A 35 -10.48 0.47 -3.56
C TRP A 35 -10.37 1.77 -4.37
N ASP A 36 -11.49 2.42 -4.70
CA ASP A 36 -11.50 3.67 -5.47
C ASP A 36 -10.72 4.78 -4.75
N ALA A 37 -10.98 4.98 -3.45
CA ALA A 37 -10.23 5.94 -2.66
C ALA A 37 -8.75 5.57 -2.52
N ALA A 38 -8.42 4.27 -2.47
CA ALA A 38 -7.04 3.82 -2.46
C ALA A 38 -6.31 4.20 -3.76
N HIS A 39 -6.99 4.07 -4.90
CA HIS A 39 -6.45 4.39 -6.22
C HIS A 39 -6.32 5.90 -6.43
N GLU A 40 -7.36 6.68 -6.10
CA GLU A 40 -7.41 8.14 -6.22
C GLU A 40 -6.26 8.82 -5.44
N ILE A 41 -6.01 8.37 -4.21
CA ILE A 41 -4.91 8.92 -3.38
C ILE A 41 -3.53 8.73 -4.03
N LEU A 42 -3.36 7.71 -4.87
CA LEU A 42 -2.10 7.41 -5.55
C LEU A 42 -1.96 8.08 -6.91
N GLU A 43 -3.03 8.62 -7.48
CA GLU A 43 -3.07 9.12 -8.87
C GLU A 43 -1.93 10.13 -9.17
N HIS A 44 -1.63 11.00 -8.22
CA HIS A 44 -0.59 12.03 -8.37
C HIS A 44 0.72 11.70 -7.65
N ALA A 45 0.81 10.54 -7.01
CA ALA A 45 1.99 10.15 -6.25
C ALA A 45 3.08 9.57 -7.18
N ILE A 46 4.24 10.23 -7.22
CA ILE A 46 5.34 9.89 -8.14
C ILE A 46 6.46 9.06 -7.49
N ASP A 47 6.36 8.79 -6.18
CA ASP A 47 7.40 8.07 -5.45
C ASP A 47 7.31 6.54 -5.62
N LYS A 48 8.42 5.86 -5.36
CA LYS A 48 8.54 4.40 -5.57
C LYS A 48 7.63 3.58 -4.65
N ASN A 49 7.32 4.06 -3.45
CA ASN A 49 6.46 3.33 -2.52
C ASN A 49 5.01 3.41 -2.97
N SER A 50 4.56 4.59 -3.40
CA SER A 50 3.23 4.76 -4.00
C SER A 50 3.05 3.94 -5.27
N ALA A 51 4.05 3.94 -6.16
CA ALA A 51 4.04 3.07 -7.34
C ALA A 51 3.95 1.58 -6.97
N TRP A 52 4.51 1.14 -5.83
CA TRP A 52 4.43 -0.25 -5.41
C TRP A 52 3.02 -0.63 -4.96
N VAL A 53 2.35 0.25 -4.20
CA VAL A 53 0.95 0.05 -3.82
C VAL A 53 0.05 0.08 -5.06
N HIS A 54 0.32 0.96 -6.01
CA HIS A 54 -0.43 1.04 -7.27
C HIS A 54 -0.35 -0.28 -8.08
N ALA A 55 0.83 -0.91 -8.09
CA ALA A 55 1.03 -2.21 -8.72
C ALA A 55 0.13 -3.29 -8.09
N TYR A 56 0.10 -3.35 -6.76
CA TYR A 56 -0.78 -4.26 -6.02
C TYR A 56 -2.27 -3.99 -6.31
N LEU A 57 -2.71 -2.73 -6.34
CA LEU A 57 -4.12 -2.39 -6.61
C LEU A 57 -4.56 -2.85 -8.01
N HIS A 58 -3.72 -2.67 -9.04
CA HIS A 58 -4.03 -3.17 -10.38
C HIS A 58 -3.95 -4.69 -10.48
N ARG A 59 -3.07 -5.34 -9.70
CA ARG A 59 -3.06 -6.80 -9.60
C ARG A 59 -4.36 -7.33 -8.99
N LYS A 60 -4.87 -6.67 -7.95
CA LYS A 60 -6.16 -6.98 -7.32
C LYS A 60 -7.35 -6.76 -8.25
N GLU A 61 -7.30 -5.72 -9.08
CA GLU A 61 -8.29 -5.42 -10.13
C GLU A 61 -8.26 -6.45 -11.27
N GLY A 62 -7.12 -7.12 -11.50
CA GLY A 62 -6.91 -8.06 -12.59
C GLY A 62 -6.25 -7.44 -13.83
N ASP A 63 -5.90 -6.15 -13.80
CA ASP A 63 -5.11 -5.48 -14.84
C ASP A 63 -3.61 -5.78 -14.67
N ILE A 64 -3.23 -7.00 -15.04
CA ILE A 64 -1.85 -7.50 -14.86
C ILE A 64 -0.83 -6.69 -15.67
N ASN A 65 -1.20 -6.17 -16.84
CA ASN A 65 -0.29 -5.40 -17.67
C ASN A 65 0.05 -4.05 -17.03
N ASN A 66 -0.93 -3.41 -16.41
CA ASN A 66 -0.73 -2.16 -15.71
C ASN A 66 -0.05 -2.38 -14.34
N ALA A 67 -0.40 -3.45 -13.63
CA ALA A 67 0.33 -3.88 -12.44
C ALA A 67 1.84 -4.01 -12.73
N ARG A 68 2.21 -4.68 -13.82
CA ARG A 68 3.60 -4.78 -14.32
C ARG A 68 4.27 -3.45 -14.58
N TYR A 69 3.54 -2.51 -15.18
CA TYR A 69 4.05 -1.16 -15.39
C TYR A 69 4.43 -0.48 -14.07
N TRP A 70 3.57 -0.60 -13.05
CA TRP A 70 3.80 -0.01 -11.74
C TRP A 70 4.86 -0.76 -10.91
N TYR A 71 4.98 -2.08 -11.01
CA TYR A 71 6.11 -2.83 -10.41
C TYR A 71 7.44 -2.33 -10.97
N ARG A 72 7.55 -2.17 -12.29
CA ARG A 72 8.76 -1.59 -12.90
C ARG A 72 9.06 -0.18 -12.38
N ARG A 73 8.03 0.66 -12.24
CA ARG A 73 8.17 2.04 -11.76
C ARG A 73 8.58 2.13 -10.29
N SER A 74 8.09 1.21 -9.45
CA SER A 74 8.50 1.10 -8.05
C SER A 74 9.90 0.49 -7.87
N GLY A 75 10.39 -0.25 -8.88
CA GLY A 75 11.63 -1.02 -8.79
C GLY A 75 11.51 -2.25 -7.89
N LYS A 76 10.29 -2.72 -7.64
CA LYS A 76 9.99 -3.93 -6.86
C LYS A 76 9.61 -5.07 -7.79
N PRO A 77 9.99 -6.33 -7.47
CA PRO A 77 9.54 -7.48 -8.23
C PRO A 77 8.03 -7.70 -8.07
N GLU A 78 7.41 -8.38 -9.05
CA GLU A 78 6.06 -8.91 -8.90
C GLU A 78 6.01 -9.88 -7.71
N PHE A 79 5.04 -9.70 -6.81
CA PHE A 79 4.89 -10.57 -5.66
C PHE A 79 4.45 -11.97 -6.08
N GLN A 80 5.06 -13.00 -5.48
CA GLN A 80 4.77 -14.41 -5.77
C GLN A 80 3.99 -14.98 -4.57
N GLY A 81 2.67 -14.83 -4.58
CA GLY A 81 1.80 -15.26 -3.48
C GLY A 81 0.41 -14.62 -3.56
N GLU A 82 -0.40 -14.80 -2.53
CA GLU A 82 -1.77 -14.29 -2.50
C GLU A 82 -1.82 -12.76 -2.36
N LEU A 83 -2.94 -12.14 -2.74
CA LEU A 83 -3.11 -10.68 -2.66
C LEU A 83 -3.01 -10.16 -1.22
N ASP A 84 -3.56 -10.91 -0.25
CA ASP A 84 -3.47 -10.52 1.15
C ASP A 84 -2.03 -10.58 1.69
N GLU A 85 -1.26 -11.59 1.29
CA GLU A 85 0.16 -11.71 1.64
C GLU A 85 0.97 -10.57 1.05
N GLU A 86 0.70 -10.20 -0.21
CA GLU A 86 1.33 -9.05 -0.84
C GLU A 86 1.03 -7.75 -0.08
N CYS A 87 -0.24 -7.50 0.23
CA CYS A 87 -0.65 -6.31 0.95
C CYS A 87 0.05 -6.21 2.32
N GLU A 88 0.10 -7.31 3.08
CA GLU A 88 0.79 -7.37 4.37
C GLU A 88 2.30 -7.17 4.24
N HIS A 89 2.91 -7.74 3.20
CA HIS A 89 4.32 -7.55 2.91
C HIS A 89 4.65 -6.09 2.63
N ILE A 90 3.89 -5.43 1.73
CA ILE A 90 4.07 -4.01 1.40
C ILE A 90 3.89 -3.16 2.66
N THR A 91 2.78 -3.37 3.39
CA THR A 91 2.48 -2.62 4.63
C THR A 91 3.64 -2.71 5.62
N THR A 92 4.16 -3.91 5.85
CA THR A 92 5.27 -4.15 6.76
C THR A 92 6.52 -3.40 6.33
N GLN A 93 6.89 -3.46 5.05
CA GLN A 93 8.07 -2.78 4.54
C GLN A 93 7.95 -1.24 4.64
N LEU A 94 6.78 -0.69 4.35
CA LEU A 94 6.53 0.75 4.48
C LEU A 94 6.62 1.23 5.93
N LEU A 95 6.05 0.47 6.88
CA LEU A 95 6.15 0.78 8.31
C LEU A 95 7.59 0.71 8.82
N LEU A 96 8.38 -0.26 8.35
CA LEU A 96 9.81 -0.35 8.68
C LEU A 96 10.60 0.84 8.13
N ASN A 97 10.27 1.31 6.93
CA ASN A 97 10.94 2.47 6.34
C ASN A 97 10.68 3.76 7.14
N ILE A 98 9.47 3.95 7.69
CA ILE A 98 9.18 5.11 8.55
C ILE A 98 10.07 5.09 9.80
N LYS A 99 10.24 3.93 10.45
CA LYS A 99 11.06 3.80 11.66
C LYS A 99 12.55 4.07 11.45
N ARG A 100 13.05 3.98 10.21
CA ARG A 100 14.47 4.16 9.88
C ARG A 100 14.85 5.61 9.57
N VAL A 101 13.86 6.50 9.43
CA VAL A 101 14.06 7.91 9.07
C VAL A 101 14.00 8.83 10.29
N ILE A 102 13.66 8.28 11.47
CA ILE A 102 13.57 8.97 12.76
C ILE A 102 14.65 8.50 13.71
#